data_AF-A0A373BYQ6-F1
#
_entry.id   AF-A0A373BYQ6-F1
#
_cell.length_a   1.000
_cell.length_b   1.000
_cell.length_c   1.000
_cell.angle_alpha   90.00
_cell.angle_beta   90.00
_cell.angle_gamma   90.00
#
_symmetry.space_group_name_H-M   'P 1'
#
loop_
_entity.id
_entity.type
_entity.pdbx_description
1 polymer ?
#
loop_
_entity_poly.entity_id
_entity_poly.type
_entity_poly.pdbx_seq_one_letter_code
_entity_poly.pdbx_strand_id
1 'polypeptide(L)'
;MKTGSQAIKDDAGDTYKFYFATKGTNKGAGITGNQNTKLYYYGMLIQADDYKYQLATIDNHTFIVNTNGSIQHSKNTQYKEDGDALITTTNDTTFAPDGQFKYEIGGTYTVNPNLTGININEFVNVTD
;
A
#
# COMPACT_ATOMS: atom_id res chain seq x y z
N MET A 1 -12.48 -22.55 4.53
CA MET A 1 -11.61 -21.36 4.66
C MET A 1 -12.03 -20.34 3.61
N LYS A 2 -12.26 -19.07 3.98
CA LYS A 2 -12.50 -18.01 2.98
C LYS A 2 -11.19 -17.75 2.23
N THR A 3 -11.27 -17.55 0.91
CA THR A 3 -10.11 -17.27 0.05
C THR A 3 -10.46 -16.14 -0.92
N GLY A 4 -9.46 -15.52 -1.53
CA GLY A 4 -9.64 -14.46 -2.51
C GLY A 4 -10.09 -13.15 -1.87
N SER A 5 -10.68 -12.28 -2.69
CA SER A 5 -11.17 -10.97 -2.26
C SER A 5 -12.35 -11.11 -1.32
N GLN A 6 -12.34 -10.37 -0.22
CA GLN A 6 -13.44 -10.24 0.72
C GLN A 6 -13.67 -8.77 1.02
N ALA A 7 -14.92 -8.38 1.27
CA ALA A 7 -15.28 -7.07 1.77
C ALA A 7 -16.06 -7.25 3.06
N ILE A 8 -15.66 -6.54 4.11
CA ILE A 8 -16.27 -6.58 5.43
C ILE A 8 -16.75 -5.15 5.72
N LYS A 9 -18.00 -5.02 6.13
CA LYS A 9 -18.54 -3.76 6.62
C LYS A 9 -18.48 -3.77 8.13
N ASP A 10 -18.03 -2.67 8.72
CA ASP A 10 -18.21 -2.46 10.15
C ASP A 10 -19.61 -1.90 10.46
N ASP A 11 -19.87 -1.69 11.74
CA ASP A 11 -21.15 -1.18 12.24
C ASP A 11 -21.32 0.33 11.97
N ALA A 12 -20.23 1.05 11.65
CA ALA A 12 -20.26 2.45 11.23
C ALA A 12 -20.57 2.62 9.74
N GLY A 13 -20.46 1.55 8.95
CA GLY A 13 -20.74 1.50 7.52
C GLY A 13 -19.49 1.52 6.63
N ASP A 14 -18.30 1.58 7.22
CA ASP A 14 -17.03 1.56 6.50
C ASP A 14 -16.77 0.17 5.92
N THR A 15 -16.22 0.13 4.71
CA THR A 15 -15.96 -1.12 4.00
C THR A 15 -14.46 -1.40 3.90
N TYR A 16 -14.02 -2.42 4.62
CA TYR A 16 -12.65 -2.91 4.59
C TYR A 16 -12.51 -4.05 3.58
N LYS A 17 -11.49 -3.96 2.73
CA LYS A 17 -11.22 -4.96 1.70
C LYS A 17 -10.06 -5.83 2.12
N PHE A 18 -10.23 -7.13 1.96
CA PHE A 18 -9.22 -8.12 2.27
C PHE A 18 -8.93 -9.02 1.07
N TYR A 19 -7.73 -9.58 1.01
CA TYR A 19 -7.34 -10.60 0.04
C TYR A 19 -6.60 -11.75 0.74
N PHE A 20 -7.16 -12.95 0.59
CA PHE A 20 -6.61 -14.18 1.15
C PHE A 20 -6.08 -15.07 0.03
N ALA A 21 -4.96 -15.75 0.24
CA ALA A 21 -4.37 -16.61 -0.77
C ALA A 21 -5.35 -17.70 -1.23
N THR A 22 -5.46 -17.93 -2.53
CA THR A 22 -6.43 -18.86 -3.13
C THR A 22 -5.87 -20.26 -3.34
N LYS A 23 -4.56 -20.43 -3.26
CA LYS A 23 -3.82 -21.65 -3.58
C LYS A 23 -2.53 -21.77 -2.77
N GLY A 24 -1.87 -22.93 -2.87
CA GLY A 24 -0.61 -23.22 -2.20
C GLY A 24 -0.77 -23.56 -0.72
N THR A 25 0.34 -23.69 -0.02
CA THR A 25 0.40 -23.99 1.43
C THR A 25 -0.23 -22.89 2.29
N ASN A 26 -0.24 -21.65 1.77
CA ASN A 26 -0.78 -20.49 2.48
C ASN A 26 -2.26 -20.23 2.15
N LYS A 27 -2.97 -21.18 1.52
CA LYS A 27 -4.37 -20.99 1.13
C LYS A 27 -5.24 -20.57 2.32
N GLY A 28 -5.91 -19.43 2.20
CA GLY A 28 -6.74 -18.83 3.24
C GLY A 28 -5.99 -17.87 4.17
N ALA A 29 -4.66 -17.79 4.12
CA ALA A 29 -3.88 -16.78 4.83
C ALA A 29 -4.00 -15.41 4.16
N GLY A 30 -3.99 -14.33 4.96
CA GLY A 30 -3.97 -12.97 4.44
C GLY A 30 -2.66 -12.68 3.71
N ILE A 31 -2.74 -11.98 2.58
CA ILE A 31 -1.54 -11.58 1.83
C ILE A 31 -0.87 -10.37 2.48
N THR A 32 0.46 -10.42 2.58
CA THR A 32 1.31 -9.26 2.87
C THR A 32 2.15 -8.94 1.63
N GLY A 33 2.20 -7.67 1.22
CA GLY A 33 2.91 -7.20 0.03
C GLY A 33 2.00 -6.90 -1.17
N ASN A 34 2.59 -6.90 -2.36
CA ASN A 34 1.92 -6.61 -3.61
C ASN A 34 1.10 -7.81 -4.09
N GLN A 35 -0.19 -7.59 -4.31
CA GLN A 35 -1.07 -8.51 -5.02
C GLN A 35 -1.83 -7.75 -6.10
N ASN A 36 -1.58 -8.09 -7.37
CA ASN A 36 -2.19 -7.42 -8.52
C ASN A 36 -2.09 -5.89 -8.45
N THR A 37 -0.89 -5.37 -8.14
CA THR A 37 -0.58 -3.93 -8.04
C THR A 37 -1.30 -3.19 -6.91
N LYS A 38 -1.86 -3.92 -5.94
CA LYS A 38 -2.42 -3.38 -4.70
C LYS A 38 -1.59 -3.84 -3.52
N LEU A 39 -1.45 -2.97 -2.52
CA LEU A 39 -0.70 -3.27 -1.31
C LEU A 39 -1.62 -3.89 -0.26
N TYR A 40 -1.23 -5.04 0.27
CA TYR A 40 -1.94 -5.69 1.37
C TYR A 40 -1.00 -5.91 2.56
N TYR A 41 -1.56 -5.87 3.77
CA TYR A 41 -0.85 -6.23 5.00
C TYR A 41 -1.73 -7.14 5.84
N TYR A 42 -1.27 -8.36 6.12
CA TYR A 42 -2.06 -9.43 6.74
C TYR A 42 -3.44 -9.64 6.09
N GLY A 43 -3.49 -9.46 4.78
CA GLY A 43 -4.68 -9.59 3.96
C GLY A 43 -5.50 -8.31 3.85
N MET A 44 -5.31 -7.28 4.67
CA MET A 44 -6.07 -6.03 4.57
C MET A 44 -5.48 -5.11 3.50
N LEU A 45 -6.32 -4.48 2.68
CA LEU A 45 -5.90 -3.50 1.67
C LEU A 45 -5.38 -2.23 2.35
N ILE A 46 -4.15 -1.83 2.02
CA ILE A 46 -3.56 -0.56 2.44
C ILE A 46 -3.81 0.49 1.36
N GLN A 47 -4.41 1.61 1.74
CA GLN A 47 -4.78 2.70 0.85
C GLN A 47 -4.45 4.04 1.52
N ALA A 48 -4.27 5.07 0.70
CA ALA A 48 -4.17 6.42 1.21
C ALA A 48 -5.54 6.88 1.75
N ASP A 49 -5.53 7.64 2.84
CA ASP A 49 -6.72 8.06 3.59
C ASP A 49 -6.81 9.60 3.60
N ASP A 50 -5.76 10.28 4.08
CA ASP A 50 -5.73 11.74 4.20
C ASP A 50 -5.54 12.46 2.85
N TYR A 51 -4.74 11.85 1.97
CA TYR A 51 -4.35 12.44 0.69
C TYR A 51 -4.58 11.45 -0.45
N LYS A 52 -4.68 11.94 -1.70
CA LYS A 52 -4.80 11.11 -2.90
C LYS A 52 -3.66 10.10 -3.06
N TYR A 53 -2.47 10.45 -2.57
CA TYR A 53 -1.29 9.59 -2.55
C TYR A 53 -0.54 9.75 -1.22
N GLN A 54 -0.17 8.63 -0.60
CA GLN A 54 0.64 8.61 0.63
C GLN A 54 1.72 7.53 0.58
N LEU A 55 2.70 7.66 1.47
CA LEU A 55 3.66 6.58 1.73
C LEU A 55 3.07 5.61 2.76
N ALA A 56 3.11 4.32 2.45
CA ALA A 56 2.84 3.23 3.37
C ALA A 56 4.10 2.40 3.57
N THR A 57 4.47 2.12 4.81
CA THR A 57 5.61 1.26 5.15
C THR A 57 5.11 0.01 5.88
N ILE A 58 5.29 -1.17 5.28
CA ILE A 58 4.95 -2.48 5.87
C ILE A 58 6.20 -3.33 5.91
N ASP A 59 6.49 -4.03 7.03
CA ASP A 59 7.68 -4.87 7.18
C ASP A 59 8.99 -4.19 6.69
N ASN A 60 9.16 -2.90 6.99
CA ASN A 60 10.26 -2.03 6.54
C ASN A 60 10.33 -1.74 5.02
N HIS A 61 9.35 -2.18 4.24
CA HIS A 61 9.22 -1.88 2.82
C HIS A 61 8.24 -0.72 2.61
N THR A 62 8.67 0.30 1.86
CA THR A 62 7.86 1.52 1.65
C THR A 62 7.27 1.56 0.25
N PHE A 63 6.04 2.04 0.13
CA PHE A 63 5.29 2.10 -1.13
C PHE A 63 4.55 3.43 -1.26
N ILE A 64 4.40 3.92 -2.48
CA ILE A 64 3.43 4.98 -2.79
C ILE A 64 2.09 4.31 -3.07
N VAL A 65 1.06 4.60 -2.28
CA VAL A 65 -0.31 4.08 -2.51
C VAL A 65 -1.27 5.22 -2.78
N ASN A 66 -2.35 4.95 -3.52
CA ASN A 66 -3.44 5.89 -3.70
C ASN A 66 -4.68 5.50 -2.87
N THR A 67 -5.73 6.32 -2.94
CA THR A 67 -7.02 6.08 -2.23
C THR A 67 -7.77 4.82 -2.66
N ASN A 68 -7.36 4.16 -3.75
CA ASN A 68 -7.89 2.87 -4.18
C ASN A 68 -6.98 1.68 -3.76
N GLY A 69 -5.90 1.96 -3.02
CA GLY A 69 -4.86 1.01 -2.62
C GLY A 69 -3.95 0.53 -3.74
N SER A 70 -3.98 1.19 -4.91
CA SER A 70 -3.08 0.85 -6.02
C SER A 70 -1.69 1.44 -5.80
N ILE A 71 -0.67 0.62 -5.99
CA ILE A 71 0.74 0.99 -5.81
C ILE A 71 1.22 1.79 -7.03
N GLN A 72 1.76 2.97 -6.77
CA GLN A 72 2.35 3.84 -7.79
C GLN A 72 3.84 3.54 -7.97
N HIS A 73 4.30 3.51 -9.22
CA HIS A 73 5.64 3.04 -9.58
C HIS A 73 6.22 3.72 -10.83
N SER A 74 5.79 4.95 -11.10
CA SER A 74 6.30 5.75 -12.22
C SER A 74 7.53 6.54 -11.78
N LYS A 75 8.59 6.47 -12.58
CA LYS A 75 9.78 7.32 -12.42
C LYS A 75 9.54 8.71 -13.00
N ASN A 76 10.36 9.67 -12.59
CA ASN A 76 10.34 11.05 -13.11
C ASN A 76 8.92 11.66 -13.14
N THR A 77 8.16 11.46 -12.06
CA THR A 77 6.74 11.78 -11.95
C THR A 77 6.46 12.55 -10.68
N GLN A 78 5.51 13.47 -10.73
CA GLN A 78 4.96 14.15 -9.55
C GLN A 78 3.58 13.55 -9.25
N TYR A 79 3.46 12.91 -8.10
CA TYR A 79 2.17 12.51 -7.55
C TYR A 79 1.58 13.71 -6.80
N LYS A 80 0.47 14.23 -7.34
CA LYS A 80 -0.08 15.52 -6.92
C LYS A 80 -1.47 15.39 -6.33
N GLU A 81 -1.78 16.35 -5.48
CA GLU A 81 -3.12 16.70 -5.03
C GLU A 81 -3.28 18.21 -5.16
N ASP A 82 -4.41 18.66 -5.71
CA ASP A 82 -4.74 20.08 -5.90
C ASP A 82 -3.65 20.95 -6.57
N GLY A 83 -2.80 20.32 -7.38
CA GLY A 83 -1.71 20.98 -8.12
C GLY A 83 -0.34 20.91 -7.42
N ASP A 84 -0.32 20.63 -6.12
CA ASP A 84 0.87 20.49 -5.30
C ASP A 84 1.44 19.08 -5.34
N ALA A 85 2.76 18.97 -5.45
CA ALA A 85 3.44 17.68 -5.42
C ALA A 85 3.47 17.15 -3.98
N LEU A 86 2.87 15.98 -3.76
CA LEU A 86 2.95 15.23 -2.52
C LEU A 86 4.24 14.40 -2.49
N ILE A 87 4.51 13.68 -3.58
CA ILE A 87 5.70 12.84 -3.73
C ILE A 87 6.25 13.06 -5.14
N THR A 88 7.55 13.36 -5.25
CA THR A 88 8.23 13.51 -6.54
C THR A 88 9.26 12.42 -6.71
N THR A 89 9.09 11.61 -7.74
CA THR A 89 10.08 10.62 -8.18
C THR A 89 11.00 11.23 -9.22
N THR A 90 12.25 10.80 -9.22
CA THR A 90 13.31 11.23 -10.14
C THR A 90 13.73 10.06 -11.03
N ASN A 91 14.73 10.25 -11.88
CA ASN A 91 15.35 9.15 -12.61
C ASN A 91 16.08 8.18 -11.68
N ASP A 92 16.57 8.68 -10.54
CA ASP A 92 17.29 7.92 -9.52
C ASP A 92 16.35 7.22 -8.52
N THR A 93 15.03 7.47 -8.61
CA THR A 93 14.06 6.64 -7.88
C THR A 93 14.08 5.22 -8.43
N THR A 94 14.07 4.25 -7.52
CA THR A 94 14.01 2.82 -7.86
C THR A 94 12.70 2.22 -7.39
N PHE A 95 12.22 1.22 -8.13
CA PHE A 95 11.08 0.40 -7.75
C PHE A 95 11.47 -1.07 -7.85
N ALA A 96 11.17 -1.86 -6.81
CA ALA A 96 11.43 -3.30 -6.85
C ALA A 96 10.72 -3.94 -8.08
N PRO A 97 11.44 -4.69 -8.94
CA PRO A 97 10.90 -5.14 -10.23
C PRO A 97 9.93 -6.33 -10.10
N ASP A 98 10.10 -7.13 -9.05
CA ASP A 98 9.40 -8.39 -8.81
C ASP A 98 9.38 -8.76 -7.32
N GLY A 99 8.90 -9.98 -7.02
CA GLY A 99 8.79 -10.49 -5.66
C GLY A 99 7.55 -10.02 -4.90
N GLN A 100 7.48 -10.43 -3.63
CA GLN A 100 6.38 -10.12 -2.71
C GLN A 100 6.21 -8.61 -2.50
N PHE A 101 7.32 -7.88 -2.47
CA PHE A 101 7.37 -6.43 -2.27
C PHE A 101 7.62 -5.67 -3.57
N LYS A 102 7.21 -6.25 -4.72
CA LYS A 102 7.27 -5.57 -6.03
C LYS A 102 6.68 -4.16 -5.93
N TYR A 103 7.41 -3.19 -6.48
CA TYR A 103 7.16 -1.75 -6.43
C TYR A 103 7.44 -1.04 -5.11
N GLU A 104 8.16 -1.67 -4.19
CA GLU A 104 8.81 -0.93 -3.10
C GLU A 104 9.62 0.23 -3.66
N ILE A 105 9.45 1.43 -3.09
CA ILE A 105 10.19 2.62 -3.49
C ILE A 105 11.53 2.70 -2.75
N GLY A 106 12.56 3.08 -3.49
CA GLY A 106 13.88 3.40 -2.94
C GLY A 106 14.61 4.45 -3.78
N GLY A 107 15.90 4.63 -3.52
CA GLY A 107 16.72 5.64 -4.19
C GLY A 107 16.30 7.06 -3.80
N THR A 108 16.40 7.99 -4.75
CA THR A 108 16.15 9.42 -4.48
C THR A 108 14.75 9.83 -4.91
N TYR A 109 13.93 10.27 -3.96
CA TYR A 109 12.63 10.90 -4.18
C TYR A 109 12.42 11.99 -3.12
N THR A 110 11.53 12.94 -3.37
CA THR A 110 11.16 13.95 -2.38
C THR A 110 9.73 13.76 -1.93
N VAL A 111 9.48 14.10 -0.67
CA VAL A 111 8.17 14.04 -0.04
C VAL A 111 7.85 15.44 0.47
N ASN A 112 6.63 15.88 0.24
CA ASN A 112 6.12 17.12 0.82
C ASN A 112 6.23 17.00 2.36
N PRO A 113 6.85 17.96 3.06
CA PRO A 113 7.04 17.88 4.51
C PRO A 113 5.73 17.81 5.30
N ASN A 114 4.62 18.25 4.71
CA ASN A 114 3.30 18.17 5.34
C ASN A 114 2.58 16.85 5.07
N LEU A 115 3.11 16.00 4.17
CA LEU A 115 2.51 14.71 3.88
C LEU A 115 2.71 13.76 5.05
N THR A 116 1.62 13.32 5.66
CA THR A 116 1.62 12.26 6.66
C THR A 116 1.76 10.90 5.97
N GLY A 117 2.61 10.04 6.53
CA GLY A 117 2.65 8.62 6.15
C GLY A 117 1.46 7.87 6.75
N ILE A 118 1.16 6.69 6.19
CA ILE A 118 0.11 5.82 6.72
C ILE A 118 0.63 5.14 7.99
N ASN A 119 -0.10 5.32 9.10
CA ASN A 119 0.20 4.66 10.36
C ASN A 119 -0.36 3.23 10.36
N ILE A 120 0.46 2.25 9.99
CA ILE A 120 0.03 0.85 9.88
C ILE A 120 -0.47 0.28 11.23
N ASN A 121 0.02 0.80 12.36
CA ASN A 121 -0.41 0.35 13.69
C ASN A 121 -1.87 0.72 14.00
N GLU A 122 -2.44 1.70 13.31
CA GLU A 122 -3.87 2.01 13.43
C GLU A 122 -4.75 0.92 12.81
N PHE A 123 -4.18 0.12 11.90
CA PHE A 123 -4.94 -0.91 11.20
C PHE A 123 -4.62 -2.33 11.65
N VAL A 124 -3.39 -2.60 12.10
CA VAL A 124 -2.97 -3.93 12.55
C VAL A 124 -2.11 -3.81 13.80
N ASN A 125 -2.62 -4.30 14.92
CA ASN A 125 -1.82 -4.51 16.13
C ASN A 125 -1.14 -5.88 16.04
N VAL A 126 0.18 -5.89 15.83
CA VAL A 126 0.98 -7.12 15.93
C VAL A 126 1.37 -7.28 17.40
N THR A 127 0.66 -8.14 18.13
CA THR A 127 1.12 -8.63 19.43
C THR A 127 1.96 -9.89 19.19
N ASP A 128 3.23 -9.85 19.61
CA ASP A 128 4.15 -11.00 19.61
C ASP A 128 3.61 -12.20 20.39
#